data_AF-A0A2V8E5R9-F1
#
_entry.id   AF-A0A2V8E5R9-F1
#
_cell.length_a   1.000
_cell.length_b   1.000
_cell.length_c   1.000
_cell.angle_alpha   90.00
_cell.angle_beta   90.00
_cell.angle_gamma   90.00
#
_symmetry.space_group_name_H-M   'P 1'
#
loop_
_entity.id
_entity.type
_entity.pdbx_description
1 polymer ?
#
loop_
_entity_poly.entity_id
_entity_poly.type
_entity_poly.pdbx_seq_one_letter_code
_entity_poly.pdbx_strand_id
1 'polypeptide(L)'
;MKMLGRDGMTDASRYAILNANYIKSRLEPYYPVLYARRNGRVAHEMIFDLRPLRQASGIDETDVAKRLMDYGFHAPTVSFPVAGTLMIEPTESEPKEELDRFCDAMMAIRAEIQEVIDGRADPKDNLLKNAPHTAAAVAADSWPHSYSRERAVFPLPFVKARKFWPSVGRIDNPYGDRHLFCACPAVSTFAETTP
;
A
#
# COMPACT_ATOMS: atom_id res chain seq x y z
N MET A 1 27.05 -13.61 -7.86
CA MET A 1 28.30 -13.84 -7.10
C MET A 1 29.54 -13.33 -7.81
N LYS A 2 29.83 -13.73 -9.05
CA LYS A 2 31.08 -13.33 -9.75
C LYS A 2 31.27 -11.81 -9.91
N MET A 3 30.19 -11.04 -10.16
CA MET A 3 30.28 -9.58 -10.31
C MET A 3 30.39 -8.82 -8.98
N LEU A 4 29.67 -9.24 -7.94
CA LEU A 4 29.70 -8.59 -6.62
C LEU A 4 30.93 -8.99 -5.79
N GLY A 5 31.48 -10.18 -6.03
CA GLY A 5 32.56 -10.74 -5.21
C GLY A 5 32.15 -10.97 -3.75
N ARG A 6 33.13 -11.22 -2.88
CA ARG A 6 32.92 -11.44 -1.45
C ARG A 6 32.41 -10.18 -0.74
N ASP A 7 33.04 -9.04 -1.05
CA ASP A 7 32.78 -7.80 -0.34
C ASP A 7 31.42 -7.22 -0.75
N GLY A 8 31.08 -7.22 -2.05
CA GLY A 8 29.76 -6.79 -2.51
C GLY A 8 28.62 -7.67 -1.97
N MET A 9 28.84 -8.98 -1.83
CA MET A 9 27.84 -9.86 -1.17
C MET A 9 27.67 -9.55 0.32
N THR A 10 28.75 -9.17 0.99
CA THR A 10 28.71 -8.75 2.39
C THR A 10 27.96 -7.43 2.54
N ASP A 11 28.22 -6.48 1.65
CA ASP A 11 27.59 -5.16 1.68
C ASP A 11 26.11 -5.21 1.29
N ALA A 12 25.72 -6.05 0.32
CA ALA A 12 24.32 -6.29 0.00
C ALA A 12 23.53 -6.73 1.24
N SER A 13 24.05 -7.71 1.99
CA SER A 13 23.41 -8.17 3.23
C SER A 13 23.35 -7.08 4.30
N ARG A 14 24.40 -6.26 4.43
CA ARG A 14 24.43 -5.14 5.39
C ARG A 14 23.40 -4.07 5.04
N TYR A 15 23.31 -3.70 3.77
CA TYR A 15 22.40 -2.65 3.30
C TYR A 15 20.94 -3.10 3.35
N ALA A 16 20.61 -4.35 3.03
CA ALA A 16 19.26 -4.87 3.21
C ALA A 16 18.79 -4.75 4.69
N ILE A 17 19.65 -5.12 5.64
CA ILE A 17 19.35 -4.97 7.08
C ILE A 17 19.27 -3.49 7.49
N LEU A 18 20.17 -2.65 6.96
CA LEU A 18 20.16 -1.21 7.23
C LEU A 18 18.86 -0.56 6.75
N ASN A 19 18.46 -0.81 5.50
CA ASN A 19 17.27 -0.25 4.89
C ASN A 19 16.00 -0.66 5.65
N ALA A 20 15.88 -1.92 6.07
CA ALA A 20 14.75 -2.37 6.88
C ALA A 20 14.68 -1.65 8.24
N ASN A 21 15.81 -1.54 8.94
CA ASN A 21 15.87 -0.83 10.22
C ASN A 21 15.69 0.70 10.06
N TYR A 22 16.05 1.27 8.91
CA TYR A 22 15.77 2.66 8.57
C TYR A 22 14.27 2.92 8.47
N ILE A 23 13.57 2.14 7.63
CA ILE A 23 12.10 2.23 7.51
C ILE A 23 11.44 2.00 8.88
N LYS A 24 11.94 1.04 9.67
CA LYS A 24 11.41 0.76 11.02
C LYS A 24 11.46 1.98 11.89
N SER A 25 12.62 2.62 12.00
CA SER A 25 12.84 3.77 12.87
C SER A 25 11.95 4.96 12.47
N ARG A 26 11.67 5.10 11.17
CA ARG A 26 10.77 6.12 10.61
C ARG A 26 9.30 5.86 10.92
N LEU A 27 8.86 4.60 10.89
CA LEU A 27 7.45 4.22 10.93
C LEU A 27 6.96 3.66 12.28
N GLU A 28 7.86 3.24 13.17
CA GLU A 28 7.49 2.68 14.48
C GLU A 28 6.66 3.60 15.40
N PRO A 29 6.73 4.95 15.31
CA PRO A 29 5.80 5.81 16.06
C PRO A 29 4.35 5.74 15.55
N TYR A 30 4.15 5.30 14.31
CA TYR A 30 2.86 5.29 13.62
C TYR A 30 2.23 3.90 13.55
N TYR A 31 3.09 2.89 13.39
CA TYR A 31 2.71 1.49 13.23
C TYR A 31 3.53 0.61 14.19
N PRO A 32 2.89 -0.11 15.12
CA PRO A 32 3.60 -1.00 16.03
C PRO A 32 4.37 -2.09 15.28
N VAL A 33 5.66 -2.25 15.60
CA VAL A 33 6.49 -3.34 15.08
C VAL A 33 6.18 -4.61 15.85
N LEU A 34 5.69 -5.64 15.17
CA LEU A 34 5.17 -6.85 15.83
C LEU A 34 6.27 -7.71 16.46
N TYR A 35 7.41 -7.85 15.77
CA TYR A 35 8.55 -8.63 16.25
C TYR A 35 9.86 -7.86 16.08
N ALA A 36 10.67 -7.82 17.14
CA ALA A 36 12.02 -7.29 17.14
C ALA A 36 12.94 -8.17 17.99
N ARG A 37 14.24 -8.15 17.70
CA ARG A 37 15.25 -8.81 18.54
C ARG A 37 15.40 -8.07 19.88
N ARG A 38 16.11 -8.68 20.83
CA ARG A 38 16.39 -8.11 22.17
C ARG A 38 17.02 -6.71 22.14
N ASN A 39 17.75 -6.38 21.08
CA ASN A 39 18.37 -5.06 20.87
C ASN A 39 17.48 -4.07 20.10
N GLY A 40 16.20 -4.38 19.92
CA GLY A 40 15.23 -3.53 19.22
C GLY A 40 15.39 -3.48 17.70
N ARG A 41 16.27 -4.31 17.11
CA ARG A 41 16.51 -4.33 15.66
C ARG A 41 15.78 -5.48 14.98
N VAL A 42 15.51 -5.28 13.70
CA VAL A 42 14.97 -6.31 12.78
C VAL A 42 16.08 -6.81 11.84
N ALA A 43 15.78 -7.84 11.06
CA ALA A 43 16.70 -8.36 10.04
C ALA A 43 16.55 -7.55 8.74
N HIS A 44 16.37 -8.22 7.60
CA HIS A 44 16.17 -7.59 6.28
C HIS A 44 14.70 -7.19 6.03
N GLU A 45 13.79 -7.55 6.93
CA GLU A 45 12.36 -7.26 6.86
C GLU A 45 11.77 -6.98 8.24
N MET A 46 10.57 -6.41 8.30
CA MET A 46 9.77 -6.26 9.52
C MET A 46 8.28 -6.42 9.28
N ILE A 47 7.52 -6.59 10.37
CA ILE A 47 6.07 -6.68 10.34
C ILE A 47 5.46 -5.53 11.14
N PHE A 48 4.55 -4.78 10.51
CA PHE A 48 3.71 -3.80 11.18
C PHE A 48 2.34 -4.37 11.51
N ASP A 49 1.91 -4.19 12.76
CA ASP A 49 0.63 -4.65 13.25
C ASP A 49 -0.47 -3.60 13.03
N LEU A 50 -1.39 -3.89 12.09
CA LEU A 50 -2.51 -3.01 11.78
C LEU A 50 -3.78 -3.41 12.54
N ARG A 51 -3.79 -4.51 13.29
CA ARG A 51 -4.99 -5.01 13.99
C ARG A 51 -5.56 -3.99 14.99
N PRO A 52 -4.75 -3.26 15.79
CA PRO A 52 -5.28 -2.21 16.66
C PRO A 52 -5.93 -1.07 15.87
N LEU A 53 -5.36 -0.69 14.72
CA LEU A 53 -5.93 0.34 13.85
C LEU A 53 -7.25 -0.14 13.25
N ARG A 54 -7.35 -1.40 12.86
CA ARG A 54 -8.58 -2.02 12.38
C ARG A 54 -9.68 -2.01 13.43
N GLN A 55 -9.35 -2.34 14.68
CA GLN A 55 -10.33 -2.29 15.77
C GLN A 55 -10.84 -0.87 16.02
N ALA A 56 -9.97 0.14 15.89
CA ALA A 56 -10.32 1.53 16.15
C ALA A 56 -11.07 2.22 15.00
N SER A 57 -10.78 1.85 13.74
CA SER A 57 -11.24 2.59 12.55
C SER A 57 -12.10 1.77 11.57
N GLY A 58 -12.09 0.44 11.68
CA GLY A 58 -12.64 -0.45 10.66
C GLY A 58 -11.82 -0.52 9.35
N ILE A 59 -10.67 0.16 9.27
CA ILE A 59 -9.73 0.08 8.16
C ILE A 59 -8.80 -1.11 8.36
N ASP A 60 -8.71 -1.99 7.36
CA ASP A 60 -7.87 -3.18 7.42
C ASP A 60 -6.61 -3.07 6.56
N GLU A 61 -5.78 -4.11 6.61
CA GLU A 61 -4.53 -4.20 5.85
C GLU A 61 -4.75 -4.20 4.34
N THR A 62 -5.92 -4.65 3.86
CA THR A 62 -6.25 -4.66 2.43
C THR A 62 -6.59 -3.26 1.95
N ASP A 63 -7.26 -2.45 2.78
CA ASP A 63 -7.50 -1.04 2.50
C ASP A 63 -6.18 -0.27 2.34
N VAL A 64 -5.24 -0.46 3.26
CA VAL A 64 -3.90 0.15 3.19
C VAL A 64 -3.16 -0.33 1.94
N ALA A 65 -3.21 -1.63 1.64
CA ALA A 65 -2.60 -2.21 0.45
C ALA A 65 -3.15 -1.62 -0.86
N LYS A 66 -4.47 -1.40 -0.96
CA LYS A 66 -5.07 -0.76 -2.13
C LYS A 66 -4.75 0.73 -2.18
N ARG A 67 -4.74 1.41 -1.02
CA ARG A 67 -4.45 2.84 -0.95
C ARG A 67 -3.02 3.15 -1.38
N LEU A 68 -2.04 2.30 -1.07
CA LEU A 68 -0.66 2.44 -1.55
C LEU A 68 -0.56 2.56 -3.08
N MET A 69 -1.48 1.93 -3.85
CA MET A 69 -1.50 2.06 -5.31
C MET A 69 -1.76 3.51 -5.75
N ASP A 70 -2.57 4.27 -5.02
CA ASP A 70 -2.82 5.67 -5.32
C ASP A 70 -1.58 6.56 -5.07
N TYR A 71 -0.71 6.11 -4.17
CA TYR A 71 0.61 6.68 -3.89
C TYR A 71 1.70 6.16 -4.85
N GLY A 72 1.37 5.27 -5.79
CA GLY A 72 2.33 4.73 -6.76
C GLY A 72 3.15 3.54 -6.27
N PHE A 73 2.76 2.90 -5.17
CA PHE A 73 3.43 1.74 -4.61
C PHE A 73 2.62 0.46 -4.81
N HIS A 74 3.33 -0.64 -5.10
CA HIS A 74 2.78 -1.97 -4.87
C HIS A 74 2.74 -2.22 -3.35
N ALA A 75 1.72 -2.92 -2.87
CA ALA A 75 1.62 -3.27 -1.48
C ALA A 75 2.77 -4.21 -1.04
N PRO A 76 3.24 -4.12 0.21
CA PRO A 76 4.11 -5.15 0.79
C PRO A 76 3.36 -6.49 0.94
N THR A 77 3.98 -7.50 1.53
CA THR A 77 3.29 -8.76 1.82
C THR A 77 2.15 -8.52 2.83
N VAL A 78 0.94 -8.95 2.47
CA VAL A 78 -0.29 -8.66 3.23
C VAL A 78 -0.77 -9.93 3.94
N SER A 79 -1.10 -9.82 5.22
CA SER A 79 -1.73 -10.87 6.03
C SER A 79 -0.94 -12.18 6.15
N PHE A 80 0.37 -12.14 5.92
CA PHE A 80 1.30 -13.23 6.13
C PHE A 80 2.63 -12.69 6.69
N PRO A 81 3.28 -13.38 7.66
CA PRO A 81 2.88 -14.64 8.30
C PRO A 81 1.76 -14.49 9.34
N VAL A 82 1.32 -13.27 9.63
CA VAL A 82 0.27 -12.97 10.60
C VAL A 82 -0.88 -12.24 9.90
N ALA A 83 -2.10 -12.77 10.00
CA ALA A 83 -3.30 -12.12 9.46
C ALA A 83 -3.51 -10.74 10.11
N GLY A 84 -3.91 -9.75 9.32
CA GLY A 84 -4.12 -8.37 9.79
C GLY A 84 -2.85 -7.52 9.82
N THR A 85 -1.77 -7.93 9.16
CA THR A 85 -0.46 -7.26 9.22
C THR A 85 0.13 -7.01 7.84
N LEU A 86 1.14 -6.14 7.79
CA LEU A 86 1.95 -5.88 6.60
C LEU A 86 3.41 -6.23 6.89
N MET A 87 4.04 -7.03 6.04
CA MET A 87 5.46 -7.40 6.13
C MET A 87 6.27 -6.74 5.01
N ILE A 88 7.23 -5.90 5.40
CA ILE A 88 7.99 -5.02 4.49
C ILE A 88 9.45 -5.45 4.44
N GLU A 89 9.95 -5.64 3.22
CA GLU A 89 11.35 -5.93 2.89
C GLU A 89 11.81 -4.95 1.79
N PRO A 90 12.66 -3.94 2.09
CA PRO A 90 13.09 -2.96 1.09
C PRO A 90 14.25 -3.44 0.21
N THR A 91 14.94 -4.52 0.58
CA THR A 91 16.22 -4.96 -0.02
C THR A 91 17.33 -3.90 0.06
N GLU A 92 18.52 -4.24 -0.43
CA GLU A 92 19.67 -3.35 -0.54
C GLU A 92 19.64 -2.43 -1.77
N SER A 93 18.82 -2.76 -2.76
CA SER A 93 18.89 -2.14 -4.09
C SER A 93 18.13 -0.82 -4.18
N GLU A 94 17.20 -0.60 -3.25
CA GLU A 94 16.39 0.60 -3.24
C GLU A 94 17.15 1.78 -2.64
N PRO A 95 17.23 2.93 -3.34
CA PRO A 95 17.90 4.11 -2.85
C PRO A 95 17.12 4.74 -1.69
N LYS A 96 17.80 5.49 -0.83
CA LYS A 96 17.18 6.11 0.36
C LYS A 96 15.96 6.95 0.00
N GLU A 97 15.98 7.65 -1.12
CA GLU A 97 14.88 8.49 -1.58
C GLU A 97 13.61 7.68 -1.89
N GLU A 98 13.73 6.42 -2.32
CA GLU A 98 12.57 5.52 -2.49
C GLU A 98 12.03 5.05 -1.13
N LEU A 99 12.93 4.71 -0.20
CA LEU A 99 12.55 4.35 1.17
C LEU A 99 11.81 5.51 1.86
N ASP A 100 12.27 6.74 1.63
CA ASP A 100 11.63 7.97 2.14
C ASP A 100 10.23 8.15 1.57
N ARG A 101 10.06 8.03 0.25
CA ARG A 101 8.75 8.12 -0.40
C ARG A 101 7.77 7.08 0.14
N PHE A 102 8.23 5.84 0.32
CA PHE A 102 7.41 4.79 0.91
C PHE A 102 7.01 5.11 2.36
N CYS A 103 7.96 5.58 3.18
CA CYS A 103 7.66 6.00 4.54
C CYS A 103 6.69 7.18 4.58
N ASP A 104 6.86 8.19 3.72
CA ASP A 104 5.97 9.34 3.63
C ASP A 104 4.55 8.93 3.22
N ALA A 105 4.42 8.00 2.26
CA ALA A 105 3.14 7.41 1.87
C ALA A 105 2.46 6.69 3.04
N MET A 106 3.20 5.86 3.79
CA MET A 106 2.68 5.17 4.96
C MET A 106 2.26 6.15 6.07
N MET A 107 3.03 7.21 6.34
CA MET A 107 2.64 8.23 7.31
C MET A 107 1.40 9.02 6.89
N ALA A 108 1.27 9.33 5.59
CA ALA A 108 0.08 9.98 5.06
C ALA A 108 -1.16 9.07 5.18
N ILE A 109 -1.02 7.78 4.87
CA ILE A 109 -2.07 6.77 5.08
C ILE A 109 -2.43 6.66 6.56
N ARG A 110 -1.46 6.71 7.48
CA ARG A 110 -1.74 6.71 8.93
C ARG A 110 -2.60 7.91 9.34
N ALA A 111 -2.37 9.08 8.74
CA ALA A 111 -3.18 10.27 8.97
C ALA A 111 -4.60 10.12 8.39
N GLU A 112 -4.74 9.53 7.19
CA GLU A 112 -6.05 9.18 6.62
C GLU A 112 -6.84 8.22 7.54
N ILE A 113 -6.17 7.22 8.12
CA ILE A 113 -6.79 6.33 9.13
C ILE A 113 -7.23 7.14 10.36
N GLN A 114 -6.40 8.08 10.81
CA GLN A 114 -6.74 8.93 11.95
C GLN A 114 -7.94 9.82 11.68
N GLU A 115 -8.12 10.33 10.45
CA GLU A 115 -9.32 11.08 10.06
C GLU A 115 -10.59 10.26 10.23
N VAL A 116 -10.56 8.95 9.94
CA VAL A 116 -11.69 8.04 10.18
C VAL A 116 -11.92 7.85 11.68
N ILE A 117 -10.86 7.61 12.46
CA ILE A 117 -10.96 7.44 13.94
C ILE A 117 -11.56 8.69 14.59
N ASP A 118 -11.13 9.87 14.15
CA ASP A 118 -11.54 11.15 14.69
C ASP A 118 -12.93 11.61 14.17
N GLY A 119 -13.57 10.82 13.30
CA GLY A 119 -14.86 11.16 12.70
C GLY A 119 -14.82 12.31 11.69
N ARG A 120 -13.63 12.68 11.19
CA ARG A 120 -13.45 13.68 10.12
C ARG A 120 -13.70 13.12 8.72
N ALA A 121 -13.60 11.81 8.54
CA ALA A 121 -13.92 11.11 7.31
C ALA A 121 -15.01 10.06 7.58
N ASP A 122 -15.92 9.86 6.62
CA ASP A 122 -16.96 8.84 6.73
C ASP A 122 -16.31 7.44 6.79
N PRO A 123 -16.71 6.54 7.70
CA PRO A 123 -16.09 5.22 7.85
C PRO A 123 -16.29 4.28 6.65
N LYS A 124 -17.26 4.58 5.78
CA LYS A 124 -17.61 3.81 4.58
C LYS A 124 -17.24 4.53 3.28
N ASP A 125 -17.34 5.86 3.24
CA ASP A 125 -16.94 6.69 2.09
C ASP A 125 -15.67 7.50 2.40
N ASN A 126 -14.51 6.89 2.22
CA ASN A 126 -13.23 7.53 2.42
C ASN A 126 -12.17 7.02 1.44
N LEU A 127 -11.03 7.73 1.43
CA LEU A 127 -9.88 7.43 0.58
C LEU A 127 -9.41 5.97 0.67
N LEU A 128 -9.46 5.36 1.86
CA LEU A 128 -8.96 4.01 2.11
C LEU A 128 -9.94 2.93 1.62
N LYS A 129 -11.24 3.12 1.86
CA LYS A 129 -12.29 2.17 1.43
C LYS A 129 -12.51 2.17 -0.08
N ASN A 130 -12.38 3.34 -0.70
CA ASN A 130 -12.64 3.50 -2.13
C ASN A 130 -11.38 3.32 -3.01
N ALA A 131 -10.20 3.16 -2.41
CA ALA A 131 -9.00 2.84 -3.16
C ALA A 131 -9.07 1.44 -3.81
N PRO A 132 -8.45 1.24 -4.98
CA PRO A 132 -7.67 2.23 -5.75
C PRO A 132 -8.53 3.11 -6.67
N HIS A 133 -8.06 4.32 -6.95
CA HIS A 133 -8.77 5.30 -7.79
C HIS A 133 -8.23 5.29 -9.23
N THR A 134 -9.09 4.92 -10.18
CA THR A 134 -8.74 4.83 -11.61
C THR A 134 -8.82 6.18 -12.32
N ALA A 135 -8.14 6.30 -13.46
CA ALA A 135 -8.25 7.50 -14.31
C ALA A 135 -9.70 7.77 -14.75
N ALA A 136 -10.45 6.70 -15.09
CA ALA A 136 -11.84 6.81 -15.52
C ALA A 136 -12.74 7.34 -14.39
N ALA A 137 -12.57 6.85 -13.15
CA ALA A 137 -13.36 7.31 -12.01
C ALA A 137 -13.12 8.81 -11.73
N VAL A 138 -11.88 9.27 -11.87
CA VAL A 138 -11.49 10.66 -11.58
C VAL A 138 -11.87 11.62 -12.72
N ALA A 139 -11.90 11.13 -13.96
CA ALA A 139 -12.31 11.89 -15.14
C ALA A 139 -13.83 11.97 -15.34
N ALA A 140 -14.62 11.19 -14.61
CA ALA A 140 -16.08 11.22 -14.68
C ALA A 140 -16.65 12.61 -14.38
N ASP A 141 -17.84 12.92 -14.90
CA ASP A 141 -18.49 14.22 -14.66
C ASP A 141 -18.88 14.39 -13.19
N SER A 142 -19.41 13.33 -12.58
CA SER A 142 -19.80 13.31 -11.17
C SER A 142 -18.66 12.82 -10.27
N TRP A 143 -18.65 13.29 -9.03
CA TRP A 143 -17.72 12.83 -7.99
C TRP A 143 -18.47 12.69 -6.67
N PRO A 144 -19.13 11.55 -6.44
CA PRO A 144 -20.03 11.36 -5.29
C PRO A 144 -19.25 10.97 -4.02
N HIS A 145 -18.12 11.62 -3.77
CA HIS A 145 -17.27 11.36 -2.61
C HIS A 145 -17.11 12.62 -1.76
N SER A 146 -17.02 12.44 -0.45
CA SER A 146 -16.81 13.53 0.52
C SER A 146 -15.41 14.15 0.49
N TYR A 147 -14.46 13.55 -0.25
CA TYR A 147 -13.08 14.00 -0.41
C TYR A 147 -12.79 14.42 -1.84
N SER A 148 -11.80 15.29 -2.05
CA SER A 148 -11.44 15.79 -3.38
C SER A 148 -10.76 14.74 -4.25
N ARG A 149 -10.88 14.89 -5.58
CA ARG A 149 -10.10 14.14 -6.58
C ARG A 149 -8.58 14.26 -6.38
N GLU A 150 -8.07 15.44 -6.04
CA GLU A 150 -6.62 15.64 -5.85
C GLU A 150 -6.09 14.79 -4.69
N ARG A 151 -6.76 14.78 -3.54
CA ARG A 151 -6.44 13.86 -2.44
C ARG A 151 -6.52 12.38 -2.85
N ALA A 152 -7.44 12.04 -3.76
CA ALA A 152 -7.60 10.67 -4.23
C ALA A 152 -6.39 10.21 -5.07
N VAL A 153 -5.93 11.02 -6.03
CA VAL A 153 -4.95 10.57 -7.04
C VAL A 153 -3.56 11.22 -6.97
N PHE A 154 -3.41 12.35 -6.28
CA PHE A 154 -2.13 13.05 -6.09
C PHE A 154 -1.90 13.39 -4.60
N PRO A 155 -1.92 12.38 -3.70
CA PRO A 155 -1.87 12.64 -2.26
C PRO A 155 -0.55 13.26 -1.77
N LEU A 156 0.55 13.07 -2.51
CA LEU A 156 1.86 13.67 -2.22
C LEU A 156 2.53 14.24 -3.49
N PRO A 157 3.43 15.22 -3.36
CA PRO A 157 4.07 15.89 -4.51
C PRO A 157 4.76 14.94 -5.49
N PHE A 158 5.41 13.88 -5.01
CA PHE A 158 6.10 12.92 -5.88
C PHE A 158 5.13 12.13 -6.78
N VAL A 159 3.88 11.92 -6.33
CA VAL A 159 2.84 11.26 -7.12
C VAL A 159 2.38 12.16 -8.27
N LYS A 160 2.29 13.47 -8.01
CA LYS A 160 1.96 14.47 -9.03
C LYS A 160 3.07 14.60 -10.08
N ALA A 161 4.32 14.47 -9.65
CA ALA A 161 5.48 14.48 -10.55
C ALA A 161 5.50 13.27 -11.49
N ARG A 162 5.02 12.09 -11.03
CA ARG A 162 4.99 10.88 -11.84
C ARG A 162 3.84 9.95 -11.42
N LYS A 163 2.72 10.01 -12.14
CA LYS A 163 1.53 9.22 -11.84
C LYS A 163 1.54 7.87 -12.56
N PHE A 164 1.43 6.80 -11.79
CA PHE A 164 1.00 5.49 -12.27
C PHE A 164 -0.49 5.31 -11.98
N TRP A 165 -1.26 4.83 -12.95
CA TRP A 165 -2.71 4.68 -12.84
C TRP A 165 -3.09 3.21 -12.59
N PRO A 166 -3.85 2.93 -11.52
CA PRO A 166 -4.59 1.68 -11.41
C PRO A 166 -5.53 1.52 -12.60
N SER A 167 -5.44 0.39 -13.30
CA SER A 167 -6.23 0.13 -14.52
C SER A 167 -7.68 -0.22 -14.22
N VAL A 168 -7.96 -0.76 -13.03
CA VAL A 168 -9.29 -1.14 -12.56
C VAL A 168 -9.48 -0.73 -11.11
N GLY A 169 -10.73 -0.64 -10.67
CA GLY A 169 -11.09 -0.42 -9.28
C GLY A 169 -10.77 -1.64 -8.39
N ARG A 170 -11.28 -1.62 -7.16
CA ARG A 170 -11.09 -2.72 -6.22
C ARG A 170 -11.74 -4.00 -6.76
N ILE A 171 -10.97 -5.09 -6.80
CA ILE A 171 -11.42 -6.40 -7.28
C ILE A 171 -12.40 -7.03 -6.27
N ASP A 172 -13.49 -7.59 -6.77
CA ASP A 172 -14.43 -8.41 -6.01
C ASP A 172 -13.97 -9.88 -6.01
N ASN A 173 -13.19 -10.26 -4.99
CA ASN A 173 -12.68 -11.63 -4.89
C ASN A 173 -13.81 -12.67 -4.69
N PRO A 174 -14.78 -12.48 -3.76
CA PRO A 174 -15.86 -13.45 -3.57
C PRO A 174 -16.71 -13.70 -4.82
N TYR A 175 -16.91 -12.69 -5.67
CA TYR A 175 -17.63 -12.87 -6.93
C TYR A 175 -16.91 -13.84 -7.87
N GLY A 176 -15.59 -13.67 -8.04
CA GLY A 176 -14.78 -14.52 -8.91
C GLY A 176 -14.79 -15.99 -8.48
N ASP A 177 -14.70 -16.24 -7.18
CA ASP A 177 -14.75 -17.61 -6.62
C ASP A 177 -16.12 -18.27 -6.85
N ARG A 178 -17.21 -17.48 -6.84
CA ARG A 178 -18.58 -17.98 -7.07
C ARG A 178 -18.93 -18.13 -8.54
N HIS A 179 -18.26 -17.43 -9.43
CA HIS A 179 -18.50 -17.42 -10.88
C HIS A 179 -17.23 -17.78 -11.64
N LEU A 180 -16.70 -18.96 -11.37
CA LEU A 180 -15.41 -19.40 -11.89
C LEU A 180 -15.40 -19.41 -13.42
N PHE A 181 -14.60 -18.51 -13.99
CA PHE A 181 -14.40 -18.39 -15.44
C PHE A 181 -12.91 -18.23 -15.75
N CYS A 182 -12.29 -19.29 -16.25
CA CYS A 182 -10.84 -19.38 -16.43
C CYS A 182 -10.41 -19.43 -17.90
N ALA A 183 -11.26 -18.99 -18.82
CA ALA A 183 -10.97 -18.87 -20.24
C ALA A 183 -11.10 -17.40 -20.69
N CYS A 184 -10.64 -17.08 -21.90
CA CYS A 184 -10.94 -15.78 -22.47
C CYS A 184 -12.45 -15.70 -22.77
N PRO A 185 -13.15 -14.63 -22.32
CA PRO A 185 -14.53 -14.41 -22.75
C PRO A 185 -14.56 -14.16 -24.26
N ALA A 186 -15.71 -14.43 -24.88
CA ALA A 186 -15.87 -14.16 -26.31
C ALA A 186 -15.69 -12.67 -26.58
N VAL A 187 -15.08 -12.30 -27.72
CA VAL A 187 -14.90 -10.89 -28.09
C VAL A 187 -16.24 -10.16 -28.15
N SER A 188 -17.31 -10.86 -28.54
CA SER A 188 -18.68 -10.34 -28.54
C SER A 188 -19.17 -9.91 -27.16
N THR A 189 -18.66 -10.48 -26.07
CA THR A 189 -19.01 -10.08 -24.70
C THR A 189 -18.57 -8.64 -24.38
N PHE A 190 -17.57 -8.12 -25.10
CA PHE A 190 -17.13 -6.72 -24.97
C PHE A 190 -17.87 -5.76 -25.91
N ALA A 191 -18.60 -6.28 -26.91
CA ALA A 191 -19.28 -5.46 -27.92
C ALA A 191 -20.48 -4.66 -27.37
N GLU A 192 -20.98 -5.00 -26.16
CA GLU A 192 -22.16 -4.35 -25.55
C GLU A 192 -21.84 -3.32 -24.47
N THR A 193 -20.59 -2.85 -24.37
CA THR A 193 -20.25 -1.74 -23.46
C THR A 193 -19.74 -0.52 -24.22
N THR A 194 -20.63 0.07 -25.02
CA THR A 194 -20.54 1.49 -25.35
C THR A 194 -21.68 2.19 -24.59
N PRO A 195 -21.41 3.25 -23.81
CA PRO A 195 -22.48 4.04 -23.20
C PRO A 195 -23.42 4.65 -24.25
#